data_AF-A0A7R6WH74-F1
#
_entry.id   AF-A0A7R6WH74-F1
#
_cell.length_a   1.000
_cell.length_b   1.000
_cell.length_c   1.000
_cell.angle_alpha   90.00
_cell.angle_beta   90.00
_cell.angle_gamma   90.00
#
_symmetry.space_group_name_H-M   'P 1'
#
loop_
_entity.id
_entity.type
_entity.pdbx_description
1 polymer ?
#
loop_
_entity_poly.entity_id
_entity_poly.type
_entity_poly.pdbx_seq_one_letter_code
_entity_poly.pdbx_strand_id
1 'polypeptide(L)'
;MTSFFTAAPSYCSRFGVAVLLVVLADFLFYGQPAGITVFLFAILIAAAVVAVHPTAFSDIKVWLKPAALLVALLPLAENVSTLSVSIALAALVVFALSLSGRLRHGIARIAGQVALFWLAAPFRFIRDFIRWRKTARRFGRRRVRLAAIAVWVMPLTLGAVFLTLFGAANPVIEYWLSLIDLMKLLDLIQLARIAFWLFVLAGVWVFLRPRLPRFSKRVSRPNNPLAAAQPAINAQRHVVEDIVFGKAAILRALIVFNVLFALQTGLDATYLWGGVSLPDGLSYAAYAHRGAYPLVATALLAACFVLAALRPGSETSGDPVIRWLVYAWVAQNIVLVISSILRLDLYIGIYALTYWRIAAFVWMGLVAAGLALIIARIALGKSNEWLSSANLLTLSLTLYGCCFINFAATIANYNVDHSLEMTGQGIPLDAWYLRSLGPGAFPALDRFFDHQAKTAAAGAMRELEGLRASDEDWYRTVQQNWRAWSFRDWRLLRYLDSKGSLVLPQPSQPSLPGR
;
A
#
# COMPACT_ATOMS: atom_id res chain seq x y z
N MET A 1 -39.60 -3.36 31.81
CA MET A 1 -38.87 -4.15 30.80
C MET A 1 -37.70 -3.35 30.22
N THR A 2 -36.78 -2.88 31.07
CA THR A 2 -35.74 -1.91 30.68
C THR A 2 -34.47 -2.09 31.53
N SER A 3 -33.87 -3.28 31.52
CA SER A 3 -32.61 -3.53 32.25
C SER A 3 -31.63 -4.51 31.59
N PHE A 4 -31.81 -4.90 30.32
CA PHE A 4 -30.98 -5.93 29.67
C PHE A 4 -29.83 -5.42 28.79
N PHE A 5 -29.56 -4.12 28.69
CA PHE A 5 -28.57 -3.58 27.75
C PHE A 5 -27.42 -2.78 28.38
N THR A 6 -26.78 -3.26 29.44
CA THR A 6 -25.53 -2.63 29.95
C THR A 6 -24.56 -3.61 30.60
N ALA A 7 -24.36 -4.79 30.02
CA ALA A 7 -23.19 -5.62 30.36
C ALA A 7 -22.08 -5.38 29.32
N ALA A 8 -20.89 -4.93 29.76
CA ALA A 8 -19.72 -4.89 28.89
C ALA A 8 -19.50 -6.30 28.28
N PRO A 9 -19.38 -6.45 26.95
CA PRO A 9 -19.40 -7.75 26.32
C PRO A 9 -18.29 -8.64 26.90
N SER A 10 -18.71 -9.78 27.48
CA SER A 10 -17.84 -10.77 28.10
C SER A 10 -16.80 -11.27 27.09
N TYR A 11 -15.68 -11.81 27.57
CA TYR A 11 -14.64 -12.37 26.69
C TYR A 11 -15.21 -13.42 25.70
N CYS A 12 -16.24 -14.15 26.13
CA CYS A 12 -16.93 -15.16 25.32
C CYS A 12 -17.72 -14.56 24.15
N SER A 13 -18.42 -13.43 24.32
CA SER A 13 -19.22 -12.86 23.22
C SER A 13 -18.31 -12.32 22.10
N ARG A 14 -17.18 -11.71 22.45
CA ARG A 14 -16.19 -11.23 21.45
C ARG A 14 -15.52 -12.38 20.70
N PHE A 15 -15.29 -13.51 21.37
CA PHE A 15 -14.77 -14.71 20.72
C PHE A 15 -15.81 -15.30 19.76
N GLY A 16 -17.09 -15.35 20.14
CA GLY A 16 -18.18 -15.77 19.25
C GLY A 16 -18.27 -14.92 17.98
N VAL A 17 -18.20 -13.59 18.11
CA VAL A 17 -18.18 -12.66 16.97
C VAL A 17 -16.95 -12.90 16.07
N ALA A 18 -15.78 -13.13 16.66
CA ALA A 18 -14.57 -13.42 15.89
C ALA A 18 -14.68 -14.73 15.09
N VAL A 19 -15.23 -15.80 15.68
CA VAL A 19 -15.46 -17.08 14.98
C VAL A 19 -16.48 -16.90 13.84
N LEU A 20 -17.57 -16.16 14.07
CA LEU A 20 -18.55 -15.86 13.04
C LEU A 20 -17.93 -15.10 11.85
N LEU A 21 -17.06 -14.13 12.12
CA LEU A 21 -16.33 -13.40 11.06
C LEU A 21 -15.35 -14.31 10.30
N VAL A 22 -14.74 -15.31 10.94
CA VAL A 22 -13.89 -16.30 10.25
C VAL A 22 -14.72 -17.18 9.31
N VAL A 23 -15.89 -17.65 9.75
CA VAL A 23 -16.80 -18.43 8.90
C VAL A 23 -17.29 -17.61 7.71
N LEU A 24 -17.63 -16.34 7.91
CA LEU A 24 -18.01 -15.44 6.82
C LEU A 24 -16.83 -15.17 5.87
N ALA A 25 -15.62 -15.00 6.38
CA ALA A 25 -14.43 -14.83 5.55
C ALA A 25 -14.12 -16.06 4.70
N ASP A 26 -14.31 -17.26 5.25
CA ASP A 26 -14.18 -18.52 4.50
C ASP A 26 -15.14 -18.57 3.31
N PHE A 27 -16.42 -18.26 3.53
CA PHE A 27 -17.43 -18.21 2.47
C PHE A 27 -17.17 -17.10 1.42
N LEU A 28 -16.58 -15.98 1.83
CA LEU A 28 -16.38 -14.82 0.96
C LEU A 28 -15.08 -14.88 0.15
N PHE A 29 -14.01 -15.48 0.69
CA PHE A 29 -12.67 -15.40 0.10
C PHE A 29 -12.03 -16.74 -0.24
N TYR A 30 -12.39 -17.83 0.43
CA TYR A 30 -11.67 -19.10 0.24
C TYR A 30 -12.01 -19.72 -1.12
N GLY A 31 -11.04 -19.73 -2.04
CA GLY A 31 -11.22 -20.25 -3.40
C GLY A 31 -12.16 -19.40 -4.28
N GLN A 32 -12.39 -18.14 -3.90
CA GLN A 32 -13.32 -17.24 -4.57
C GLN A 32 -12.60 -15.97 -5.07
N PRO A 33 -13.06 -15.35 -6.17
CA PRO A 33 -12.51 -14.10 -6.65
C PRO A 33 -12.76 -12.96 -5.66
N ALA A 34 -11.82 -12.03 -5.57
CA ALA A 34 -11.91 -10.85 -4.72
C ALA A 34 -12.53 -9.67 -5.48
N GLY A 35 -13.68 -9.20 -5.02
CA GLY A 35 -14.38 -8.04 -5.55
C GLY A 35 -15.13 -7.34 -4.43
N ILE A 36 -16.45 -7.15 -4.60
CA ILE A 36 -17.33 -6.54 -3.60
C ILE A 36 -17.29 -7.23 -2.24
N THR A 37 -16.88 -8.50 -2.19
CA THR A 37 -16.70 -9.27 -0.94
C THR A 37 -15.74 -8.59 0.04
N VAL A 38 -14.69 -7.91 -0.45
CA VAL A 38 -13.73 -7.19 0.41
C VAL A 38 -14.41 -5.98 1.07
N PHE A 39 -15.21 -5.24 0.31
CA PHE A 39 -15.99 -4.11 0.82
C PHE A 39 -17.03 -4.57 1.85
N LEU A 40 -17.79 -5.62 1.53
CA LEU A 40 -18.79 -6.21 2.43
C LEU A 40 -18.14 -6.70 3.72
N PHE A 41 -16.99 -7.37 3.63
CA PHE A 41 -16.28 -7.84 4.81
C PHE A 41 -15.73 -6.69 5.67
N ALA A 42 -15.25 -5.61 5.06
CA ALA A 42 -14.85 -4.41 5.80
C ALA A 42 -16.04 -3.79 6.57
N ILE A 43 -17.23 -3.76 5.97
CA ILE A 43 -18.46 -3.32 6.65
C ILE A 43 -18.81 -4.28 7.79
N LEU A 44 -18.72 -5.60 7.59
CA LEU A 44 -18.97 -6.58 8.65
C LEU A 44 -18.01 -6.42 9.84
N ILE A 45 -16.74 -6.16 9.59
CA ILE A 45 -15.77 -5.82 10.65
C ILE A 45 -16.19 -4.55 11.37
N ALA A 46 -16.56 -3.50 10.63
CA ALA A 46 -16.99 -2.23 11.23
C ALA A 46 -18.24 -2.41 12.11
N ALA A 47 -19.24 -3.17 11.64
CA ALA A 47 -20.45 -3.52 12.38
C ALA A 47 -20.12 -4.32 13.64
N ALA A 48 -19.20 -5.29 13.56
CA ALA A 48 -18.74 -6.06 14.71
C ALA A 48 -18.03 -5.17 15.75
N VAL A 49 -17.22 -4.21 15.32
CA VAL A 49 -16.57 -3.24 16.22
C VAL A 49 -17.61 -2.37 16.92
N VAL A 50 -18.63 -1.91 16.20
CA VAL A 50 -19.77 -1.14 16.75
C VAL A 50 -20.54 -1.97 17.78
N ALA A 51 -20.89 -3.21 17.47
CA ALA A 51 -21.63 -4.10 18.37
C ALA A 51 -20.88 -4.40 19.68
N VAL A 52 -19.55 -4.39 19.66
CA VAL A 52 -18.71 -4.61 20.85
C VAL A 52 -18.53 -3.33 21.68
N HIS A 53 -18.81 -2.15 21.11
CA HIS A 53 -18.68 -0.84 21.74
C HIS A 53 -20.00 -0.02 21.68
N PRO A 54 -21.11 -0.52 22.24
CA PRO A 54 -22.44 0.10 22.10
C PRO A 54 -22.58 1.46 22.81
N THR A 55 -21.73 1.75 23.80
CA THR A 55 -21.77 3.01 24.60
C THR A 55 -21.38 4.26 23.82
N ALA A 56 -21.15 4.14 22.50
CA ALA A 56 -20.72 5.24 21.64
C ALA A 56 -21.86 5.90 20.83
N PHE A 57 -23.12 5.43 20.95
CA PHE A 57 -24.25 5.80 20.08
C PHE A 57 -25.40 6.51 20.81
N SER A 58 -25.15 7.69 21.41
CA SER A 58 -26.21 8.51 22.03
C SER A 58 -26.45 9.87 21.35
N ASP A 59 -25.66 10.23 20.34
CA ASP A 59 -25.66 11.58 19.74
C ASP A 59 -25.75 11.55 18.21
N ILE A 60 -26.36 12.59 17.60
CA ILE A 60 -26.47 12.68 16.12
C ILE A 60 -25.09 12.82 15.43
N LYS A 61 -24.09 13.34 16.16
CA LYS A 61 -22.68 13.38 15.74
C LYS A 61 -22.05 11.99 15.58
N VAL A 62 -22.73 10.93 16.02
CA VAL A 62 -22.23 9.55 15.92
C VAL A 62 -22.36 9.00 14.50
N TRP A 63 -23.33 9.47 13.70
CA TRP A 63 -23.49 9.05 12.30
C TRP A 63 -22.38 9.55 11.36
N LEU A 64 -21.66 10.62 11.73
CA LEU A 64 -20.51 11.13 10.97
C LEU A 64 -19.37 10.12 10.88
N LYS A 65 -19.14 9.30 11.93
CA LYS A 65 -18.04 8.32 11.96
C LYS A 65 -18.24 7.14 10.99
N PRO A 66 -19.40 6.44 10.99
CA PRO A 66 -19.67 5.40 10.00
C PRO A 66 -19.82 5.97 8.59
N ALA A 67 -20.39 7.17 8.43
CA ALA A 67 -20.44 7.83 7.13
C ALA A 67 -19.04 8.10 6.56
N ALA A 68 -18.12 8.64 7.37
CA ALA A 68 -16.73 8.85 6.98
C ALA A 68 -16.00 7.53 6.64
N LEU A 69 -16.31 6.44 7.37
CA LEU A 69 -15.78 5.12 7.04
C LEU A 69 -16.32 4.61 5.70
N LEU A 70 -17.61 4.76 5.42
CA LEU A 70 -18.20 4.36 4.14
C LEU A 70 -17.55 5.09 2.98
N VAL A 71 -17.34 6.41 3.11
CA VAL A 71 -16.59 7.18 2.11
C VAL A 71 -15.18 6.62 1.94
N ALA A 72 -14.46 6.33 3.02
CA ALA A 72 -13.12 5.75 2.94
C ALA A 72 -13.07 4.34 2.33
N LEU A 73 -14.19 3.61 2.33
CA LEU A 73 -14.32 2.28 1.74
C LEU A 73 -14.77 2.30 0.26
N LEU A 74 -15.22 3.44 -0.28
CA LEU A 74 -15.63 3.57 -1.70
C LEU A 74 -14.59 3.04 -2.70
N PRO A 75 -13.26 3.25 -2.51
CA PRO A 75 -12.25 2.65 -3.36
C PRO A 75 -12.39 1.13 -3.59
N LEU A 76 -12.83 0.38 -2.57
CA LEU A 76 -13.00 -1.08 -2.67
C LEU A 76 -14.20 -1.46 -3.54
N ALA A 77 -15.24 -0.64 -3.58
CA ALA A 77 -16.39 -0.85 -4.45
C ALA A 77 -16.04 -0.52 -5.91
N GLU A 78 -15.14 0.44 -6.12
CA GLU A 78 -14.63 0.82 -7.44
C GLU A 78 -13.72 -0.25 -8.03
N ASN A 79 -12.67 -0.66 -7.31
CA ASN A 79 -11.74 -1.73 -7.74
C ASN A 79 -10.95 -2.29 -6.56
N VAL A 80 -10.86 -3.61 -6.44
CA VAL A 80 -10.02 -4.27 -5.43
C VAL A 80 -8.57 -4.28 -5.88
N SER A 81 -7.83 -3.29 -5.39
CA SER A 81 -6.38 -3.15 -5.59
C SER A 81 -5.63 -3.12 -4.25
N THR A 82 -4.33 -3.43 -4.26
CA THR A 82 -3.45 -3.32 -3.08
C THR A 82 -3.57 -1.95 -2.40
N LEU A 83 -3.69 -0.89 -3.20
CA LEU A 83 -3.85 0.48 -2.72
C LEU A 83 -5.20 0.68 -2.01
N SER A 84 -6.31 0.28 -2.65
CA SER A 84 -7.65 0.38 -2.04
C SER A 84 -7.77 -0.41 -0.73
N VAL A 85 -7.17 -1.61 -0.66
CA VAL A 85 -7.13 -2.45 0.54
C VAL A 85 -6.32 -1.76 1.64
N SER A 86 -5.18 -1.16 1.31
CA SER A 86 -4.36 -0.45 2.29
C SER A 86 -5.10 0.76 2.91
N ILE A 87 -5.84 1.51 2.09
CA ILE A 87 -6.68 2.64 2.55
C ILE A 87 -7.81 2.14 3.44
N ALA A 88 -8.53 1.08 3.03
CA ALA A 88 -9.61 0.49 3.81
C ALA A 88 -9.11 -0.01 5.17
N LEU A 89 -7.96 -0.68 5.21
CA LEU A 89 -7.32 -1.13 6.43
C LEU A 89 -6.94 0.04 7.35
N ALA A 90 -6.34 1.10 6.82
CA ALA A 90 -6.03 2.31 7.59
C ALA A 90 -7.30 2.97 8.14
N ALA A 91 -8.34 3.09 7.32
CA ALA A 91 -9.63 3.66 7.71
C ALA A 91 -10.32 2.85 8.82
N LEU A 92 -10.29 1.51 8.73
CA LEU A 92 -10.80 0.62 9.78
C LEU A 92 -10.06 0.80 11.11
N VAL A 93 -8.74 0.98 11.08
CA VAL A 93 -7.95 1.28 12.30
C VAL A 93 -8.37 2.62 12.90
N VAL A 94 -8.47 3.67 12.08
CA VAL A 94 -8.90 5.01 12.53
C VAL A 94 -10.31 4.95 13.12
N PHE A 95 -11.23 4.24 12.48
CA PHE A 95 -12.59 4.04 12.96
C PHE A 95 -12.64 3.30 14.31
N ALA A 96 -11.93 2.18 14.44
CA ALA A 96 -11.84 1.43 15.68
C ALA A 96 -11.21 2.25 16.83
N LEU A 97 -10.19 3.05 16.54
CA LEU A 97 -9.57 3.95 17.52
C LEU A 97 -10.51 5.11 17.92
N SER A 98 -11.26 5.66 16.97
CA SER A 98 -12.24 6.73 17.20
C SER A 98 -13.42 6.27 18.08
N LEU A 99 -13.89 5.03 17.90
CA LEU A 99 -14.93 4.43 18.76
C LEU A 99 -14.42 4.12 20.17
N SER A 100 -13.14 3.80 20.32
CA SER A 100 -12.53 3.55 21.63
C SER A 100 -12.27 4.81 22.47
N GLY A 101 -12.55 6.01 21.94
CA GLY A 101 -12.31 7.30 22.60
C GLY A 101 -10.82 7.64 22.76
N ARG A 102 -9.92 6.99 22.01
CA ARG A 102 -8.45 7.10 22.17
C ARG A 102 -7.76 7.81 21.02
N LEU A 103 -8.53 8.35 20.07
CA LEU A 103 -8.00 9.11 18.96
C LEU A 103 -7.50 10.45 19.48
N ARG A 104 -6.21 10.74 19.23
CA ARG A 104 -5.65 12.06 19.58
C ARG A 104 -5.98 13.04 18.46
N HIS A 105 -6.19 14.31 18.81
CA HIS A 105 -6.41 15.37 17.84
C HIS A 105 -5.13 15.69 17.05
N GLY A 106 -5.24 15.75 15.72
CA GLY A 106 -4.18 16.05 14.76
C GLY A 106 -3.84 14.88 13.81
N ILE A 107 -3.91 15.11 12.49
CA ILE A 107 -3.75 14.09 11.44
C ILE A 107 -2.39 13.36 11.57
N ALA A 108 -1.30 14.10 11.79
CA ALA A 108 0.03 13.51 11.98
C ALA A 108 0.11 12.56 13.19
N ARG A 109 -0.59 12.88 14.29
CA ARG A 109 -0.64 12.02 15.48
C ARG A 109 -1.50 10.78 15.24
N ILE A 110 -2.57 10.90 14.45
CA ILE A 110 -3.41 9.78 14.04
C ILE A 110 -2.60 8.79 13.20
N ALA A 111 -1.82 9.26 12.21
CA ALA A 111 -0.94 8.37 11.44
C ALA A 111 0.10 7.67 12.31
N GLY A 112 0.71 8.37 13.27
CA GLY A 112 1.61 7.74 14.24
C GLY A 112 0.91 6.65 15.07
N GLN A 113 -0.37 6.84 15.43
CA GLN A 113 -1.16 5.81 16.12
C GLN A 113 -1.49 4.62 15.22
N VAL A 114 -1.80 4.84 13.93
CA VAL A 114 -2.04 3.78 12.95
C VAL A 114 -0.76 2.97 12.71
N ALA A 115 0.38 3.63 12.49
CA ALA A 115 1.66 2.96 12.31
C ALA A 115 2.05 2.12 13.54
N LEU A 116 1.91 2.69 14.75
CA LEU A 116 2.16 1.96 16.00
C LEU A 116 1.16 0.81 16.21
N PHE A 117 -0.07 0.94 15.71
CA PHE A 117 -1.07 -0.11 15.79
C PHE A 117 -0.67 -1.32 14.95
N TRP A 118 -0.26 -1.12 13.71
CA TRP A 118 0.24 -2.17 12.82
C TRP A 118 1.50 -2.83 13.37
N LEU A 119 2.46 -2.03 13.83
CA LEU A 119 3.72 -2.55 14.36
C LEU A 119 3.52 -3.38 15.64
N ALA A 120 2.50 -3.03 16.45
CA ALA A 120 2.16 -3.78 17.66
C ALA A 120 1.18 -4.95 17.42
N ALA A 121 0.53 -5.05 16.26
CA ALA A 121 -0.49 -6.06 15.96
C ALA A 121 0.00 -7.52 16.14
N PRO A 122 1.14 -7.96 15.55
CA PRO A 122 1.60 -9.34 15.68
C PRO A 122 1.95 -9.71 17.13
N PHE A 123 2.59 -8.79 17.86
CA PHE A 123 2.95 -9.01 19.27
C PHE A 123 1.74 -9.07 20.21
N ARG A 124 0.62 -8.42 19.85
CA ARG A 124 -0.61 -8.44 20.66
C ARG A 124 -1.29 -9.81 20.64
N PHE A 125 -1.42 -10.42 19.46
CA PHE A 125 -2.04 -11.74 19.33
C PHE A 125 -1.30 -12.77 20.20
N ILE A 126 0.03 -12.78 20.13
CA ILE A 126 0.89 -13.66 20.93
C ILE A 126 0.70 -13.39 22.44
N ARG A 127 0.72 -12.12 22.87
CA ARG A 127 0.60 -11.77 24.29
C ARG A 127 -0.78 -12.09 24.86
N ASP A 128 -1.84 -11.83 24.12
CA ASP A 128 -3.21 -12.11 24.55
C ASP A 128 -3.50 -13.62 24.54
N PHE A 129 -2.91 -14.38 23.61
CA PHE A 129 -2.93 -15.84 23.64
C PHE A 129 -2.21 -16.41 24.87
N ILE A 130 -1.03 -15.88 25.23
CA ILE A 130 -0.30 -16.27 26.44
C ILE A 130 -1.09 -15.91 27.71
N ARG A 131 -1.73 -14.74 27.75
CA ARG A 131 -2.57 -14.32 28.89
C ARG A 131 -3.83 -15.17 29.01
N TRP A 132 -4.52 -15.46 27.90
CA TRP A 132 -5.65 -16.37 27.88
C TRP A 132 -5.24 -17.77 28.36
N ARG A 133 -4.09 -18.28 27.92
CA ARG A 133 -3.52 -19.54 28.42
C ARG A 133 -3.26 -19.49 29.93
N LYS A 134 -2.78 -18.36 30.48
CA LYS A 134 -2.57 -18.19 31.93
C LYS A 134 -3.90 -18.09 32.71
N THR A 135 -4.91 -17.42 32.18
CA THR A 135 -6.23 -17.28 32.81
C THR A 135 -7.04 -18.58 32.72
N ALA A 136 -7.00 -19.28 31.59
CA ALA A 136 -7.58 -20.62 31.42
C ALA A 136 -6.92 -21.66 32.34
N ARG A 137 -5.63 -21.49 32.67
CA ARG A 137 -4.95 -22.29 33.71
C ARG A 137 -5.44 -21.99 35.13
N ARG A 138 -5.96 -20.78 35.42
CA ARG A 138 -6.46 -20.38 36.75
C ARG A 138 -7.92 -20.78 36.99
N PHE A 139 -8.74 -20.91 35.95
CA PHE A 139 -10.18 -21.24 36.07
C PHE A 139 -10.52 -22.75 36.15
N GLY A 140 -9.53 -23.63 36.25
CA GLY A 140 -9.76 -25.02 36.64
C GLY A 140 -10.31 -25.97 35.55
N ARG A 141 -9.98 -27.27 35.72
CA ARG A 141 -10.47 -28.47 34.99
C ARG A 141 -9.99 -28.78 33.56
N ARG A 142 -8.95 -28.13 33.02
CA ARG A 142 -8.35 -28.52 31.71
C ARG A 142 -6.84 -28.81 31.68
N ARG A 143 -6.22 -29.16 32.83
CA ARG A 143 -4.85 -29.74 32.81
C ARG A 143 -4.79 -31.08 32.06
N VAL A 144 -5.91 -31.82 31.99
CA VAL A 144 -5.93 -33.19 31.45
C VAL A 144 -5.78 -33.24 29.92
N ARG A 145 -6.25 -32.26 29.13
CA ARG A 145 -6.17 -32.36 27.65
C ARG A 145 -4.80 -32.00 27.04
N LEU A 146 -4.09 -31.00 27.58
CA LEU A 146 -2.76 -30.64 27.06
C LEU A 146 -1.65 -31.53 27.61
N ALA A 147 -1.79 -32.01 28.86
CA ALA A 147 -0.90 -33.03 29.39
C ALA A 147 -1.09 -34.35 28.64
N ALA A 148 -2.33 -34.74 28.33
CA ALA A 148 -2.60 -35.91 27.49
C ALA A 148 -1.95 -35.79 26.10
N ILE A 149 -2.07 -34.65 25.40
CA ILE A 149 -1.40 -34.46 24.11
C ILE A 149 0.13 -34.51 24.25
N ALA A 150 0.70 -33.89 25.30
CA ALA A 150 2.15 -33.92 25.55
C ALA A 150 2.68 -35.33 25.86
N VAL A 151 1.87 -36.19 26.49
CA VAL A 151 2.21 -37.59 26.77
C VAL A 151 2.29 -38.43 25.49
N TRP A 152 1.54 -38.08 24.43
CA TRP A 152 1.60 -38.76 23.13
C TRP A 152 2.73 -38.27 22.22
N VAL A 153 3.33 -37.10 22.48
CA VAL A 153 4.43 -36.57 21.66
C VAL A 153 5.60 -37.54 21.64
N MET A 154 6.03 -38.00 22.81
CA MET A 154 7.20 -38.89 22.92
C MET A 154 6.98 -40.25 22.22
N PRO A 155 5.88 -41.00 22.47
CA PRO A 155 5.59 -42.25 21.74
C PRO A 155 5.45 -42.07 20.23
N LEU A 156 4.81 -40.98 19.77
CA LEU A 156 4.67 -40.70 18.33
C LEU A 156 5.99 -40.35 17.67
N THR A 157 6.83 -39.52 18.33
CA THR A 157 8.15 -39.17 17.79
C THR A 157 9.07 -40.39 17.74
N LEU A 158 9.08 -41.20 18.80
CA LEU A 158 9.89 -42.41 18.85
C LEU A 158 9.38 -43.45 17.85
N GLY A 159 8.05 -43.63 17.76
CA GLY A 159 7.41 -44.51 16.79
C GLY A 159 7.68 -44.09 15.35
N ALA A 160 7.66 -42.79 15.03
CA ALA A 160 8.03 -42.29 13.71
C ALA A 160 9.50 -42.56 13.40
N VAL A 161 10.41 -42.32 14.35
CA VAL A 161 11.84 -42.64 14.19
C VAL A 161 12.05 -44.13 13.94
N PHE A 162 11.41 -45.00 14.73
CA PHE A 162 11.47 -46.46 14.51
C PHE A 162 10.86 -46.87 13.17
N LEU A 163 9.74 -46.28 12.75
CA LEU A 163 9.16 -46.55 11.43
C LEU A 163 10.11 -46.16 10.29
N THR A 164 10.82 -45.04 10.41
CA THR A 164 11.81 -44.62 9.39
C THR A 164 13.03 -45.54 9.36
N LEU A 165 13.54 -45.96 10.52
CA LEU A 165 14.63 -46.93 10.63
C LEU A 165 14.24 -48.30 10.08
N PHE A 166 13.02 -48.77 10.38
CA PHE A 166 12.51 -50.03 9.85
C PHE A 166 12.15 -49.96 8.37
N GLY A 167 11.64 -48.83 7.89
CA GLY A 167 11.47 -48.57 6.46
C GLY A 167 12.80 -48.65 5.72
N ALA A 168 13.86 -48.03 6.24
CA ALA A 168 15.18 -48.07 5.62
C ALA A 168 15.85 -49.46 5.68
N ALA A 169 15.49 -50.31 6.65
CA ALA A 169 16.08 -51.63 6.85
C ALA A 169 15.25 -52.78 6.24
N ASN A 170 13.99 -52.54 5.84
CA ASN A 170 13.09 -53.57 5.33
C ASN A 170 12.32 -53.08 4.08
N PRO A 171 12.59 -53.66 2.89
CA PRO A 171 12.00 -53.22 1.64
C PRO A 171 10.47 -53.40 1.57
N VAL A 172 9.90 -54.31 2.36
CA VAL A 172 8.44 -54.46 2.46
C VAL A 172 7.83 -53.24 3.17
N ILE A 173 8.45 -52.78 4.26
CA ILE A 173 7.96 -51.62 5.03
C ILE A 173 8.16 -50.33 4.23
N GLU A 174 9.27 -50.21 3.49
CA GLU A 174 9.51 -49.12 2.54
C GLU A 174 8.39 -49.01 1.49
N TYR A 175 7.98 -50.14 0.90
CA TYR A 175 6.88 -50.18 -0.05
C TYR A 175 5.55 -49.69 0.56
N TRP A 176 5.18 -50.19 1.75
CA TRP A 176 3.98 -49.73 2.47
C TRP A 176 4.02 -48.24 2.84
N LEU A 177 5.19 -47.70 3.18
CA LEU A 177 5.37 -46.27 3.44
C LEU A 177 5.28 -45.42 2.18
N SER A 178 5.79 -45.91 1.04
CA SER A 178 5.71 -45.21 -0.25
C SER A 178 4.29 -45.09 -0.79
N LEU A 179 3.38 -45.99 -0.38
CA LEU A 179 1.94 -45.91 -0.69
C LEU A 179 1.22 -44.80 0.10
N ILE A 180 1.80 -44.35 1.21
CA ILE A 180 1.26 -43.26 2.03
C ILE A 180 1.79 -41.94 1.48
N ASP A 181 1.03 -41.34 0.57
CA ASP A 181 1.32 -40.02 0.04
C ASP A 181 0.97 -38.94 1.08
N LEU A 182 1.98 -38.54 1.87
CA LEU A 182 1.83 -37.54 2.92
C LEU A 182 1.31 -36.20 2.39
N MET A 183 1.61 -35.86 1.13
CA MET A 183 1.12 -34.64 0.49
C MET A 183 -0.39 -34.71 0.24
N LYS A 184 -0.91 -35.85 -0.20
CA LYS A 184 -2.38 -36.05 -0.32
C LYS A 184 -3.09 -36.03 1.03
N LEU A 185 -2.46 -36.57 2.09
CA LEU A 185 -3.03 -36.50 3.44
C LEU A 185 -3.07 -35.06 3.97
N LEU A 186 -2.05 -34.25 3.66
CA LEU A 186 -2.03 -32.81 3.96
C LEU A 186 -3.09 -32.02 3.18
N ASP A 187 -3.34 -32.40 1.92
CA ASP A 187 -4.43 -31.84 1.10
C ASP A 187 -5.81 -32.21 1.66
N LEU A 188 -5.99 -33.43 2.19
CA LEU A 188 -7.22 -33.83 2.89
C LEU A 188 -7.48 -32.97 4.14
N ILE A 189 -6.44 -32.57 4.87
CA ILE A 189 -6.54 -31.71 6.06
C ILE A 189 -6.76 -30.24 5.68
N GLN A 190 -6.66 -29.88 4.39
CA GLN A 190 -6.74 -28.51 3.88
C GLN A 190 -5.93 -27.55 4.77
N LEU A 191 -4.65 -27.86 5.02
CA LEU A 191 -3.80 -27.07 5.92
C LEU A 191 -3.79 -25.58 5.55
N ALA A 192 -3.89 -25.27 4.25
CA ALA A 192 -4.05 -23.92 3.72
C ALA A 192 -5.33 -23.21 4.25
N ARG A 193 -6.45 -23.92 4.37
CA ARG A 193 -7.72 -23.38 4.91
C ARG A 193 -7.64 -23.12 6.40
N ILE A 194 -7.00 -24.01 7.15
CA ILE A 194 -6.74 -23.81 8.59
C ILE A 194 -5.80 -22.62 8.82
N ALA A 195 -4.72 -22.52 8.03
CA ALA A 195 -3.81 -21.38 8.07
C ALA A 195 -4.54 -20.06 7.74
N PHE A 196 -5.41 -20.08 6.73
CA PHE A 196 -6.28 -18.95 6.38
C PHE A 196 -7.19 -18.55 7.55
N TRP A 197 -7.88 -19.49 8.19
CA TRP A 197 -8.71 -19.21 9.37
C TRP A 197 -7.92 -18.60 10.53
N LEU A 198 -6.73 -19.12 10.81
CA LEU A 198 -5.86 -18.57 11.85
C LEU A 198 -5.40 -17.14 11.51
N PHE A 199 -5.09 -16.87 10.25
CA PHE A 199 -4.70 -15.54 9.77
C PHE A 199 -5.86 -14.53 9.90
N VAL A 200 -7.05 -14.88 9.42
CA VAL A 200 -8.25 -14.03 9.54
C VAL A 200 -8.58 -13.79 11.01
N LEU A 201 -8.54 -14.84 11.83
CA LEU A 201 -8.80 -14.73 13.27
C LEU A 201 -7.83 -13.76 13.94
N ALA A 202 -6.54 -13.85 13.63
CA ALA A 202 -5.52 -12.94 14.16
C ALA A 202 -5.80 -11.48 13.74
N GLY A 203 -6.14 -11.25 12.47
CA GLY A 203 -6.50 -9.92 11.96
C GLY A 203 -7.74 -9.33 12.63
N VAL A 204 -8.86 -10.07 12.61
CA VAL A 204 -10.14 -9.66 13.21
C VAL A 204 -9.99 -9.40 14.72
N TRP A 205 -9.23 -10.23 15.42
CA TRP A 205 -8.99 -10.08 16.87
C TRP A 205 -8.29 -8.76 17.22
N VAL A 206 -7.40 -8.29 16.36
CA VAL A 206 -6.68 -7.01 16.53
C VAL A 206 -7.65 -5.82 16.46
N PHE A 207 -8.66 -5.86 15.58
CA PHE A 207 -9.69 -4.83 15.47
C PHE A 207 -10.71 -4.86 16.62
N LEU A 208 -11.05 -6.04 17.14
CA LEU A 208 -11.97 -6.21 18.28
C LEU A 208 -11.39 -5.71 19.62
N ARG A 209 -10.07 -5.48 19.71
CA ARG A 209 -9.42 -4.88 20.88
C ARG A 209 -8.42 -3.79 20.45
N PRO A 210 -8.89 -2.58 20.14
CA PRO A 210 -8.02 -1.47 19.81
C PRO A 210 -7.31 -0.93 21.07
N ARG A 211 -6.30 -1.66 21.55
CA ARG A 211 -5.46 -1.28 22.70
C ARG A 211 -4.14 -0.74 22.19
N LEU A 212 -4.00 0.58 22.14
CA LEU A 212 -2.68 1.20 22.00
C LEU A 212 -1.78 0.75 23.16
N PRO A 213 -0.53 0.34 22.89
CA PRO A 213 0.46 0.18 23.96
C PRO A 213 0.58 1.55 24.63
N ARG A 214 0.22 1.62 25.92
CA ARG A 214 0.69 2.72 26.76
C ARG A 214 2.19 2.49 26.89
N PHE A 215 2.98 3.09 25.99
CA PHE A 215 4.30 3.54 26.38
C PHE A 215 4.05 4.58 27.46
N SER A 216 3.88 4.08 28.69
CA SER A 216 4.00 4.93 29.85
C SER A 216 5.38 5.52 29.71
N LYS A 217 5.45 6.79 29.31
CA LYS A 217 6.53 7.65 29.75
C LYS A 217 6.48 7.59 31.27
N ARG A 218 7.04 6.53 31.87
CA ARG A 218 7.73 6.64 33.14
C ARG A 218 8.92 7.52 32.83
N VAL A 219 8.66 8.81 32.69
CA VAL A 219 9.61 9.78 33.18
C VAL A 219 9.58 9.49 34.67
N SER A 220 10.55 8.70 35.14
CA SER A 220 10.89 8.68 36.55
C SER A 220 11.05 10.14 36.95
N ARG A 221 10.08 10.67 37.69
CA ARG A 221 10.34 11.88 38.49
C ARG A 221 11.43 11.44 39.47
N PRO A 222 12.65 11.99 39.39
CA PRO A 222 13.61 11.77 40.45
C PRO A 222 13.03 12.53 41.65
N ASN A 223 12.44 11.81 42.59
CA ASN A 223 12.25 12.33 43.93
C ASN A 223 13.64 12.35 44.57
N ASN A 224 14.35 13.46 44.45
CA ASN A 224 15.41 13.80 45.40
C ASN A 224 15.16 15.23 45.89
N PRO A 225 14.98 15.43 47.22
CA PRO A 225 14.96 16.76 47.79
C PRO A 225 16.39 17.32 47.82
N LEU A 226 16.55 18.54 47.33
CA LEU A 226 17.57 19.54 47.71
C LEU A 226 18.97 18.99 48.02
N ALA A 227 19.79 18.85 46.99
CA ALA A 227 21.22 19.12 47.09
C ALA A 227 21.60 20.01 45.90
N ALA A 228 22.07 21.22 46.20
CA ALA A 228 22.59 22.16 45.22
C ALA A 228 23.81 21.54 44.54
N ALA A 229 23.60 20.97 43.36
CA ALA A 229 24.67 20.71 42.40
C ALA A 229 24.43 21.66 41.22
N GLN A 230 25.31 22.66 41.06
CA GLN A 230 25.36 23.45 39.83
C GLN A 230 25.45 22.49 38.64
N PRO A 231 24.68 22.69 37.55
CA PRO A 231 24.90 21.95 36.34
C PRO A 231 26.24 22.41 35.77
N ALA A 232 27.25 21.53 35.77
CA ALA A 232 28.39 21.67 34.88
C ALA A 232 27.84 21.54 33.45
N ILE A 233 27.48 22.68 32.86
CA ILE A 233 27.15 22.80 31.45
C ILE A 233 28.41 22.38 30.70
N ASN A 234 28.35 21.26 29.99
CA ASN A 234 29.41 20.80 29.11
C ASN A 234 29.55 21.79 27.94
N ALA A 235 30.27 22.90 28.17
CA ALA A 235 30.49 23.98 27.21
C ALA A 235 31.09 23.48 25.89
N GLN A 236 31.88 22.40 25.91
CA GLN A 236 32.49 21.84 24.71
C GLN A 236 31.49 21.20 23.72
N ARG A 237 30.36 20.62 24.17
CA ARG A 237 29.35 20.09 23.24
C ARG A 237 28.56 21.20 22.55
N HIS A 238 28.26 22.28 23.28
CA HIS A 238 27.60 23.44 22.72
C HIS A 238 28.49 24.20 21.73
N VAL A 239 29.80 24.32 22.00
CA VAL A 239 30.71 25.04 21.09
C VAL A 239 30.90 24.31 19.75
N VAL A 240 30.99 22.98 19.72
CA VAL A 240 31.11 22.24 18.46
C VAL A 240 29.80 22.24 17.68
N GLU A 241 28.64 22.11 18.36
CA GLU A 241 27.33 22.24 17.73
C GLU A 241 27.09 23.68 17.23
N ASP A 242 27.51 24.72 17.96
CA ASP A 242 27.40 26.14 17.54
C ASP A 242 28.41 26.54 16.46
N ILE A 243 29.56 25.87 16.32
CA ILE A 243 30.52 26.14 15.23
C ILE A 243 30.08 25.42 13.95
N VAL A 244 29.59 24.18 14.04
CA VAL A 244 29.17 23.36 12.89
C VAL A 244 27.74 23.68 12.42
N PHE A 245 26.84 24.04 13.35
CA PHE A 245 25.46 24.44 13.08
C PHE A 245 25.19 25.93 13.39
N GLY A 246 26.25 26.72 13.54
CA GLY A 246 26.15 28.16 13.77
C GLY A 246 25.49 28.91 12.62
N LYS A 247 24.90 30.06 12.94
CA LYS A 247 24.26 30.99 11.98
C LYS A 247 25.11 31.23 10.71
N ALA A 248 26.43 31.39 10.86
CA ALA A 248 27.35 31.62 9.75
C ALA A 248 27.57 30.38 8.87
N ALA A 249 27.62 29.18 9.45
CA ALA A 249 27.72 27.92 8.70
C ALA A 249 26.45 27.65 7.89
N ILE A 250 25.28 27.89 8.49
CA ILE A 250 23.97 27.77 7.83
C ILE A 250 23.88 28.74 6.64
N LEU A 251 24.25 30.00 6.83
CA LEU A 251 24.21 31.01 5.77
C LEU A 251 25.15 30.63 4.62
N ARG A 252 26.40 30.24 4.89
CA ARG A 252 27.37 29.84 3.86
C ARG A 252 26.90 28.60 3.09
N ALA A 253 26.40 27.57 3.78
CA ALA A 253 25.85 26.39 3.14
C ALA A 253 24.68 26.74 2.22
N LEU A 254 23.78 27.62 2.68
CA LEU A 254 22.61 28.02 1.93
C LEU A 254 22.96 28.86 0.69
N ILE A 255 24.00 29.71 0.74
CA ILE A 255 24.56 30.38 -0.44
C ILE A 255 25.09 29.34 -1.43
N VAL A 256 25.95 28.42 -0.98
CA VAL A 256 26.54 27.40 -1.85
C VAL A 256 25.46 26.55 -2.52
N PHE A 257 24.43 26.15 -1.78
CA PHE A 257 23.32 25.38 -2.33
C PHE A 257 22.52 26.18 -3.36
N ASN A 258 22.17 27.43 -3.09
CA ASN A 258 21.47 28.26 -4.08
C ASN A 258 22.28 28.43 -5.37
N VAL A 259 23.60 28.55 -5.28
CA VAL A 259 24.48 28.65 -6.47
C VAL A 259 24.50 27.33 -7.25
N LEU A 260 24.70 26.20 -6.57
CA LEU A 260 24.72 24.88 -7.22
C LEU A 260 23.39 24.54 -7.91
N PHE A 261 22.27 24.82 -7.24
CA PHE A 261 20.94 24.57 -7.79
C PHE A 261 20.59 25.56 -8.92
N ALA A 262 21.02 26.82 -8.84
CA ALA A 262 20.92 27.78 -9.95
C ALA A 262 21.71 27.31 -11.17
N LEU A 263 22.93 26.80 -10.99
CA LEU A 263 23.74 26.25 -12.07
C LEU A 263 23.03 25.05 -12.73
N GLN A 264 22.52 24.12 -11.94
CA GLN A 264 21.75 22.97 -12.46
C GLN A 264 20.51 23.43 -13.24
N THR A 265 19.77 24.40 -12.70
CA THR A 265 18.58 24.96 -13.35
C THR A 265 18.94 25.65 -14.67
N GLY A 266 20.08 26.35 -14.70
CA GLY A 266 20.62 26.96 -15.92
C GLY A 266 20.96 25.92 -16.99
N LEU A 267 21.63 24.82 -16.60
CA LEU A 267 21.93 23.71 -17.52
C LEU A 267 20.65 23.05 -18.04
N ASP A 268 19.67 22.81 -17.18
CA ASP A 268 18.39 22.26 -17.59
C ASP A 268 17.67 23.23 -18.56
N ALA A 269 17.67 24.54 -18.30
CA ALA A 269 17.08 25.52 -19.22
C ALA A 269 17.79 25.54 -20.59
N THR A 270 19.12 25.43 -20.65
CA THR A 270 19.84 25.43 -21.93
C THR A 270 19.65 24.14 -22.73
N TYR A 271 19.70 22.98 -22.07
CA TYR A 271 19.67 21.68 -22.76
C TYR A 271 18.24 21.14 -22.96
N LEU A 272 17.30 21.40 -22.05
CA LEU A 272 15.90 20.95 -22.18
C LEU A 272 15.00 22.01 -22.81
N TRP A 273 15.12 23.28 -22.44
CA TRP A 273 14.25 24.35 -22.97
C TRP A 273 14.83 25.06 -24.20
N GLY A 274 16.16 25.11 -24.31
CA GLY A 274 16.87 25.80 -25.39
C GLY A 274 17.10 24.98 -26.67
N GLY A 275 16.69 23.71 -26.71
CA GLY A 275 16.75 22.89 -27.93
C GLY A 275 18.17 22.56 -28.44
N VAL A 276 19.21 22.74 -27.62
CA VAL A 276 20.59 22.41 -27.97
C VAL A 276 20.76 20.89 -27.97
N SER A 277 21.21 20.33 -29.09
CA SER A 277 21.46 18.89 -29.21
C SER A 277 22.45 18.41 -28.14
N LEU A 278 22.14 17.26 -27.51
CA LEU A 278 23.04 16.61 -26.57
C LEU A 278 24.41 16.41 -27.23
N PRO A 279 25.54 16.54 -26.49
CA PRO A 279 26.87 16.28 -27.01
C PRO A 279 26.94 14.89 -27.67
N ASP A 280 27.61 14.80 -28.83
CA ASP A 280 27.68 13.59 -29.65
C ASP A 280 28.12 12.37 -28.81
N GLY A 281 27.24 11.37 -28.68
CA GLY A 281 27.50 10.11 -27.99
C GLY A 281 26.72 9.84 -26.69
N LEU A 282 25.93 10.79 -26.17
CA LEU A 282 25.06 10.57 -25.01
C LEU A 282 23.63 10.18 -25.43
N SER A 283 23.24 8.93 -25.20
CA SER A 283 21.84 8.51 -25.36
C SER A 283 20.96 9.10 -24.26
N TYR A 284 19.71 9.42 -24.58
CA TYR A 284 18.72 9.93 -23.61
C TYR A 284 18.57 9.02 -22.37
N ALA A 285 18.71 7.70 -22.54
CA ALA A 285 18.68 6.74 -21.44
C ALA A 285 19.89 6.85 -20.51
N ALA A 286 21.10 7.05 -21.07
CA ALA A 286 22.32 7.25 -20.28
C ALA A 286 22.27 8.59 -19.51
N TYR A 287 21.74 9.64 -20.12
CA TYR A 287 21.54 10.94 -19.48
C TYR A 287 20.55 10.88 -18.32
N ALA A 288 19.41 10.19 -18.49
CA ALA A 288 18.40 10.03 -17.45
C ALA A 288 18.89 9.22 -16.23
N HIS A 289 19.64 8.11 -16.46
CA HIS A 289 20.11 7.27 -15.36
C HIS A 289 21.41 7.75 -14.69
N ARG A 290 22.36 8.37 -15.40
CA ARG A 290 23.61 8.85 -14.75
C ARG A 290 23.45 10.17 -14.00
N GLY A 291 22.54 11.05 -14.42
CA GLY A 291 22.32 12.34 -13.76
C GLY A 291 21.42 12.25 -12.52
N ALA A 292 20.36 11.42 -12.55
CA ALA A 292 19.30 11.50 -11.55
C ALA A 292 19.73 11.02 -10.14
N TYR A 293 20.43 9.89 -10.03
CA TYR A 293 20.72 9.32 -8.70
C TYR A 293 21.67 10.18 -7.85
N PRO A 294 22.77 10.74 -8.38
CA PRO A 294 23.64 11.62 -7.60
C PRO A 294 22.96 12.95 -7.21
N LEU A 295 22.16 13.55 -8.11
CA LEU A 295 21.42 14.79 -7.84
C LEU A 295 20.34 14.62 -6.76
N VAL A 296 19.64 13.48 -6.76
CA VAL A 296 18.67 13.15 -5.71
C VAL A 296 19.38 12.93 -4.38
N ALA A 297 20.51 12.23 -4.36
CA ALA A 297 21.29 12.01 -3.15
C ALA A 297 21.83 13.32 -2.54
N THR A 298 22.37 14.23 -3.36
CA THR A 298 22.87 15.53 -2.89
C THR A 298 21.73 16.45 -2.43
N ALA A 299 20.58 16.44 -3.12
CA ALA A 299 19.40 17.19 -2.69
C ALA A 299 18.84 16.67 -1.35
N LEU A 300 18.79 15.35 -1.14
CA LEU A 300 18.36 14.76 0.13
C LEU A 300 19.33 15.07 1.28
N LEU A 301 20.64 15.01 1.03
CA LEU A 301 21.65 15.39 2.03
C LEU A 301 21.55 16.88 2.40
N ALA A 302 21.37 17.75 1.40
CA ALA A 302 21.13 19.19 1.62
C ALA A 302 19.84 19.42 2.42
N ALA A 303 18.75 18.73 2.10
CA ALA A 303 17.48 18.82 2.83
C ALA A 303 17.60 18.32 4.28
N CYS A 304 18.29 17.21 4.53
CA CYS A 304 18.58 16.72 5.88
C CYS A 304 19.41 17.74 6.67
N PHE A 305 20.44 18.33 6.06
CA PHE A 305 21.26 19.37 6.67
C PHE A 305 20.44 20.61 7.04
N VAL A 306 19.60 21.10 6.13
CA VAL A 306 18.72 22.26 6.34
C VAL A 306 17.68 21.97 7.45
N LEU A 307 17.05 20.80 7.45
CA LEU A 307 16.07 20.43 8.49
C LEU A 307 16.72 20.23 9.87
N ALA A 308 17.96 19.75 9.93
CA ALA A 308 18.73 19.67 11.17
C ALA A 308 19.12 21.07 11.68
N ALA A 309 19.48 21.98 10.77
CA ALA A 309 19.90 23.36 11.06
C ALA A 309 18.75 24.31 11.43
N LEU A 310 17.55 24.13 10.88
CA LEU A 310 16.36 24.97 11.13
C LEU A 310 15.44 24.40 12.22
N ARG A 311 16.00 23.84 13.31
CA ARG A 311 15.20 23.38 14.45
C ARG A 311 14.45 24.55 15.11
N PRO A 312 13.15 24.38 15.47
CA PRO A 312 12.38 25.46 16.10
C PRO A 312 13.01 25.87 17.44
N GLY A 313 13.38 27.15 17.56
CA GLY A 313 13.98 27.72 18.78
C GLY A 313 15.39 28.28 18.61
N SER A 314 16.01 28.15 17.43
CA SER A 314 17.30 28.80 17.16
C SER A 314 17.13 30.27 16.77
N GLU A 315 18.02 31.13 17.25
CA GLU A 315 18.07 32.57 16.96
C GLU A 315 18.23 32.91 15.44
N THR A 316 18.47 31.88 14.62
CA THR A 316 18.50 31.92 13.15
C THR A 316 17.14 32.15 12.48
N SER A 317 16.02 32.00 13.19
CA SER A 317 14.67 32.16 12.61
C SER A 317 14.29 33.62 12.33
N GLY A 318 15.00 34.60 12.89
CA GLY A 318 14.68 36.03 12.76
C GLY A 318 15.36 36.75 11.58
N ASP A 319 16.35 36.15 10.92
CA ASP A 319 17.14 36.84 9.91
C ASP A 319 16.45 36.83 8.53
N PRO A 320 16.09 37.99 7.95
CA PRO A 320 15.40 38.07 6.67
C PRO A 320 16.21 37.48 5.51
N VAL A 321 17.55 37.53 5.59
CA VAL A 321 18.43 37.00 4.54
C VAL A 321 18.33 35.48 4.48
N ILE A 322 18.40 34.80 5.63
CA ILE A 322 18.30 33.34 5.69
C ILE A 322 16.93 32.88 5.19
N ARG A 323 15.85 33.57 5.56
CA ARG A 323 14.51 33.26 5.06
C ARG A 323 14.40 33.41 3.54
N TRP A 324 14.94 34.50 2.99
CA TRP A 324 14.94 34.72 1.54
C TRP A 324 15.75 33.66 0.80
N LEU A 325 16.95 33.34 1.28
CA LEU A 325 17.78 32.28 0.71
C LEU A 325 17.10 30.89 0.80
N VAL A 326 16.32 30.61 1.86
CA VAL A 326 15.54 29.36 1.96
C VAL A 326 14.41 29.36 0.93
N TYR A 327 13.70 30.49 0.75
CA TYR A 327 12.66 30.58 -0.29
C TYR A 327 13.22 30.41 -1.69
N ALA A 328 14.34 31.07 -2.00
CA ALA A 328 15.03 30.93 -3.29
C ALA A 328 15.44 29.47 -3.53
N TRP A 329 15.99 28.80 -2.51
CA TRP A 329 16.41 27.41 -2.62
C TRP A 329 15.23 26.45 -2.83
N VAL A 330 14.12 26.63 -2.08
CA VAL A 330 12.92 25.81 -2.26
C VAL A 330 12.28 26.06 -3.63
N ALA A 331 12.25 27.30 -4.10
CA ALA A 331 11.76 27.62 -5.44
C ALA A 331 12.61 26.96 -6.54
N GLN A 332 13.94 27.00 -6.43
CA GLN A 332 14.84 26.29 -7.36
C GLN A 332 14.57 24.78 -7.36
N ASN A 333 14.33 24.17 -6.18
CA ASN A 333 13.97 22.75 -6.11
C ASN A 333 12.64 22.45 -6.84
N ILE A 334 11.64 23.33 -6.75
CA ILE A 334 10.38 23.17 -7.51
C ILE A 334 10.66 23.21 -9.01
N VAL A 335 11.51 24.14 -9.48
CA VAL A 335 11.91 24.21 -10.90
C VAL A 335 12.63 22.94 -11.35
N LEU A 336 13.53 22.38 -10.53
CA LEU A 336 14.20 21.12 -10.83
C LEU A 336 13.23 19.94 -10.90
N VAL A 337 12.19 19.91 -10.05
CA VAL A 337 11.13 18.89 -10.14
C VAL A 337 10.37 19.04 -11.46
N ILE A 338 10.04 20.27 -11.88
CA ILE A 338 9.39 20.52 -13.18
C ILE A 338 10.29 20.06 -14.34
N SER A 339 11.58 20.37 -14.31
CA SER A 339 12.56 19.88 -15.28
C SER A 339 12.61 18.35 -15.34
N SER A 340 12.57 17.69 -14.17
CA SER A 340 12.54 16.22 -14.09
C SER A 340 11.24 15.63 -14.66
N ILE A 341 10.10 16.29 -14.46
CA ILE A 341 8.82 15.92 -15.07
C ILE A 341 8.92 16.01 -16.60
N LEU A 342 9.43 17.12 -17.15
CA LEU A 342 9.61 17.27 -18.60
C LEU A 342 10.56 16.22 -19.17
N ARG A 343 11.64 15.90 -18.46
CA ARG A 343 12.57 14.84 -18.86
C ARG A 343 11.90 13.48 -18.92
N LEU A 344 11.05 13.17 -17.94
CA LEU A 344 10.30 11.92 -17.93
C LEU A 344 9.26 11.87 -19.06
N ASP A 345 8.62 13.00 -19.37
CA ASP A 345 7.66 13.14 -20.47
C ASP A 345 8.32 12.87 -21.83
N LEU A 346 9.47 13.49 -22.11
CA LEU A 346 10.28 13.21 -23.29
C LEU A 346 10.71 11.73 -23.36
N TYR A 347 11.06 11.14 -22.22
CA TYR A 347 11.42 9.73 -22.15
C TYR A 347 10.23 8.81 -22.46
N ILE A 348 9.02 9.16 -22.03
CA ILE A 348 7.80 8.41 -22.37
C ILE A 348 7.51 8.47 -23.85
N GLY A 349 7.73 9.63 -24.50
CA GLY A 349 7.60 9.77 -25.95
C GLY A 349 8.49 8.78 -26.73
N ILE A 350 9.61 8.33 -26.14
CA ILE A 350 10.58 7.42 -26.79
C ILE A 350 10.49 5.98 -26.27
N TYR A 351 9.89 5.70 -25.11
CA TYR A 351 9.86 4.37 -24.49
C TYR A 351 8.47 3.91 -24.01
N ALA A 352 7.41 4.56 -24.49
CA ALA A 352 6.01 4.38 -24.10
C ALA A 352 5.73 4.61 -22.60
N LEU A 353 4.46 4.54 -22.20
CA LEU A 353 4.05 4.74 -20.82
C LEU A 353 4.05 3.41 -20.04
N THR A 354 4.44 3.46 -18.77
CA THR A 354 4.39 2.30 -17.84
C THR A 354 3.91 2.72 -16.46
N TYR A 355 3.53 1.74 -15.62
CA TYR A 355 3.12 1.98 -14.24
C TYR A 355 4.14 2.79 -13.43
N TRP A 356 5.43 2.45 -13.55
CA TRP A 356 6.49 3.13 -12.79
C TRP A 356 6.67 4.58 -13.21
N ARG A 357 6.44 4.91 -14.49
CA ARG A 357 6.53 6.28 -14.99
C ARG A 357 5.35 7.13 -14.52
N ILE A 358 4.13 6.58 -14.52
CA ILE A 358 2.97 7.27 -13.91
C ILE A 358 3.20 7.48 -12.40
N ALA A 359 3.66 6.44 -11.70
CA ALA A 359 3.96 6.55 -10.28
C ALA A 359 5.02 7.62 -10.00
N ALA A 360 6.05 7.73 -10.86
CA ALA A 360 7.05 8.78 -10.78
C ALA A 360 6.46 10.19 -10.96
N PHE A 361 5.54 10.40 -11.91
CA PHE A 361 4.83 11.70 -12.03
C PHE A 361 4.02 12.04 -10.79
N VAL A 362 3.25 11.09 -10.25
CA VAL A 362 2.48 11.30 -9.03
C VAL A 362 3.41 11.64 -7.85
N TRP A 363 4.54 10.93 -7.74
CA TRP A 363 5.52 11.18 -6.68
C TRP A 363 6.22 12.54 -6.81
N MET A 364 6.65 12.90 -8.02
CA MET A 364 7.24 14.21 -8.30
C MET A 364 6.24 15.34 -8.00
N GLY A 365 4.96 15.17 -8.36
CA GLY A 365 3.89 16.10 -7.99
C GLY A 365 3.71 16.24 -6.48
N LEU A 366 3.75 15.13 -5.73
CA LEU A 366 3.72 15.14 -4.26
C LEU A 366 4.92 15.86 -3.64
N VAL A 367 6.12 15.68 -4.20
CA VAL A 367 7.33 16.38 -3.76
C VAL A 367 7.18 17.89 -4.00
N ALA A 368 6.75 18.29 -5.20
CA ALA A 368 6.50 19.70 -5.52
C ALA A 368 5.46 20.32 -4.57
N ALA A 369 4.36 19.61 -4.29
CA ALA A 369 3.35 20.05 -3.33
C ALA A 369 3.91 20.16 -1.90
N GLY A 370 4.76 19.21 -1.47
CA GLY A 370 5.43 19.25 -0.18
C GLY A 370 6.38 20.44 -0.02
N LEU A 371 7.14 20.76 -1.08
CA LEU A 371 8.00 21.96 -1.14
C LEU A 371 7.15 23.24 -1.09
N ALA A 372 6.05 23.30 -1.84
CA ALA A 372 5.11 24.43 -1.77
C ALA A 372 4.50 24.59 -0.37
N LEU A 373 4.18 23.49 0.32
CA LEU A 373 3.70 23.52 1.71
C LEU A 373 4.78 24.02 2.69
N ILE A 374 6.07 23.79 2.42
CA ILE A 374 7.16 24.38 3.21
C ILE A 374 7.16 25.90 3.04
N ILE A 375 7.04 26.41 1.81
CA ILE A 375 6.92 27.86 1.56
C ILE A 375 5.71 28.42 2.31
N ALA A 376 4.55 27.78 2.17
CA ALA A 376 3.32 28.19 2.85
C ALA A 376 3.46 28.18 4.37
N ARG A 377 4.16 27.18 4.94
CA ARG A 377 4.42 27.11 6.38
C ARG A 377 5.22 28.33 6.86
N ILE A 378 6.30 28.69 6.15
CA ILE A 378 7.17 29.81 6.55
C ILE A 378 6.42 31.13 6.37
N ALA A 379 5.69 31.30 5.26
CA ALA A 379 4.92 32.51 4.96
C ALA A 379 3.77 32.74 5.95
N LEU A 380 3.07 31.66 6.35
CA LEU A 380 1.93 31.72 7.26
C LEU A 380 2.30 31.52 8.74
N GLY A 381 3.59 31.41 9.07
CA GLY A 381 4.07 31.21 10.45
C GLY A 381 3.54 29.93 11.13
N LYS A 382 3.27 28.87 10.36
CA LYS A 382 2.64 27.64 10.87
C LYS A 382 3.64 26.69 11.54
N SER A 383 3.14 25.87 12.46
CA SER A 383 3.95 24.89 13.21
C SER A 383 4.37 23.69 12.36
N ASN A 384 5.38 22.95 12.83
CA ASN A 384 5.80 21.67 12.22
C ASN A 384 4.69 20.61 12.23
N GLU A 385 3.82 20.64 13.24
CA GLU A 385 2.66 19.74 13.32
C GLU A 385 1.65 20.04 12.20
N TRP A 386 1.49 21.32 11.82
CA TRP A 386 0.66 21.70 10.69
C TRP A 386 1.25 21.19 9.37
N LEU A 387 2.56 21.40 9.14
CA LEU A 387 3.23 20.95 7.91
C LEU A 387 3.16 19.43 7.73
N SER A 388 3.40 18.67 8.80
CA SER A 388 3.29 17.20 8.76
C SER A 388 1.86 16.74 8.53
N SER A 389 0.86 17.42 9.12
CA SER A 389 -0.55 17.11 8.88
C SER A 389 -1.00 17.46 7.46
N ALA A 390 -0.53 18.58 6.91
CA ALA A 390 -0.81 19.00 5.54
C ALA A 390 -0.19 18.04 4.52
N ASN A 391 1.10 17.68 4.68
CA ASN A 391 1.75 16.70 3.80
C ASN A 391 1.04 15.34 3.83
N LEU A 392 0.67 14.88 5.02
CA LEU A 392 -0.05 13.62 5.18
C LEU A 392 -1.45 13.68 4.56
N LEU A 393 -2.14 14.82 4.66
CA LEU A 393 -3.43 15.04 4.01
C LEU A 393 -3.27 15.01 2.48
N THR A 394 -2.30 15.74 1.93
CA THR A 394 -1.99 15.74 0.49
C THR A 394 -1.68 14.32 0.01
N LEU A 395 -0.78 13.60 0.69
CA LEU A 395 -0.46 12.21 0.37
C LEU A 395 -1.70 11.31 0.41
N SER A 396 -2.50 11.41 1.46
CA SER A 396 -3.71 10.59 1.63
C SER A 396 -4.74 10.87 0.54
N LEU A 397 -4.95 12.15 0.19
CA LEU A 397 -5.89 12.56 -0.85
C LEU A 397 -5.44 12.10 -2.23
N THR A 398 -4.14 12.23 -2.54
CA THR A 398 -3.57 11.76 -3.81
C THR A 398 -3.71 10.24 -3.94
N LEU A 399 -3.33 9.47 -2.91
CA LEU A 399 -3.48 8.01 -2.92
C LEU A 399 -4.96 7.59 -3.02
N TYR A 400 -5.85 8.28 -2.31
CA TYR A 400 -7.29 8.05 -2.41
C TYR A 400 -7.81 8.31 -3.83
N GLY A 401 -7.44 9.44 -4.45
CA GLY A 401 -7.79 9.74 -5.84
C GLY A 401 -7.26 8.70 -6.84
N CYS A 402 -6.04 8.21 -6.63
CA CYS A 402 -5.43 7.17 -7.47
C CYS A 402 -6.22 5.85 -7.48
N CYS A 403 -7.02 5.55 -6.45
CA CYS A 403 -7.87 4.35 -6.46
C CYS A 403 -8.91 4.38 -7.60
N PHE A 404 -9.43 5.56 -7.91
CA PHE A 404 -10.51 5.73 -8.89
C PHE A 404 -10.01 5.76 -10.33
N ILE A 405 -8.71 5.99 -10.52
CA ILE A 405 -8.09 6.02 -11.84
C ILE A 405 -7.82 4.59 -12.30
N ASN A 406 -8.21 4.27 -13.53
CA ASN A 406 -7.85 3.03 -14.18
C ASN A 406 -6.50 3.19 -14.90
N PHE A 407 -5.41 3.06 -14.16
CA PHE A 407 -4.06 3.17 -14.72
C PHE A 407 -3.78 2.19 -15.86
N ALA A 408 -4.33 0.96 -15.81
CA ALA A 408 -4.20 -0.01 -16.90
C ALA A 408 -4.79 0.55 -18.21
N ALA A 409 -6.02 1.06 -18.15
CA ALA A 409 -6.68 1.65 -19.31
C ALA A 409 -5.97 2.93 -19.77
N THR A 410 -5.51 3.79 -18.86
CA THR A 410 -4.76 5.01 -19.24
C THR A 410 -3.46 4.68 -19.96
N ILE A 411 -2.69 3.69 -19.46
CA ILE A 411 -1.46 3.23 -20.10
C ILE A 411 -1.76 2.62 -21.46
N ALA A 412 -2.75 1.72 -21.54
CA ALA A 412 -3.09 1.04 -22.78
C ALA A 412 -3.56 2.04 -23.86
N ASN A 413 -4.44 2.98 -23.52
CA ASN A 413 -4.89 4.00 -24.46
C ASN A 413 -3.74 4.88 -24.93
N TYR A 414 -2.91 5.38 -24.02
CA TYR A 414 -1.78 6.22 -24.40
C TYR A 414 -0.79 5.50 -25.33
N ASN A 415 -0.45 4.25 -25.01
CA ASN A 415 0.51 3.46 -25.79
C ASN A 415 -0.04 3.10 -27.17
N VAL A 416 -1.34 2.79 -27.30
CA VAL A 416 -1.98 2.57 -28.60
C VAL A 416 -1.99 3.86 -29.41
N ASP A 417 -2.44 4.97 -28.82
CA ASP A 417 -2.60 6.25 -29.53
C ASP A 417 -1.25 6.83 -30.00
N HIS A 418 -0.12 6.47 -29.36
CA HIS A 418 1.24 6.89 -29.74
C HIS A 418 2.08 5.77 -30.36
N SER A 419 1.45 4.69 -30.82
CA SER A 419 2.15 3.59 -31.48
C SER A 419 2.52 3.92 -32.92
N LEU A 420 3.61 3.31 -33.40
CA LEU A 420 4.05 3.40 -34.80
C LEU A 420 2.94 2.95 -35.75
N GLU A 421 2.19 1.93 -35.38
CA GLU A 421 1.13 1.36 -36.18
C GLU A 421 -0.09 2.28 -36.33
N MET A 422 -0.36 3.13 -35.34
CA MET A 422 -1.48 4.07 -35.36
C MET A 422 -1.13 5.43 -35.96
N THR A 423 0.10 5.91 -35.74
CA THR A 423 0.50 7.29 -36.11
C THR A 423 1.53 7.34 -37.23
N GLY A 424 2.14 6.21 -37.60
CA GLY A 424 3.26 6.15 -38.56
C GLY A 424 4.58 6.68 -38.00
N GLN A 425 4.61 7.10 -36.72
CA GLN A 425 5.80 7.61 -36.04
C GLN A 425 5.92 6.97 -34.64
N GLY A 426 7.15 6.81 -34.13
CA GLY A 426 7.38 6.26 -32.80
C GLY A 426 7.80 4.79 -32.79
N ILE A 427 7.39 4.07 -31.74
CA ILE A 427 7.83 2.69 -31.44
C ILE A 427 6.71 1.71 -31.82
N PRO A 428 7.04 0.50 -32.32
CA PRO A 428 6.04 -0.55 -32.44
C PRO A 428 5.36 -0.86 -31.10
N LEU A 429 4.06 -1.13 -31.16
CA LEU A 429 3.26 -1.42 -29.97
C LEU A 429 3.72 -2.72 -29.29
N ASP A 430 4.04 -2.65 -28.00
CA ASP A 430 4.28 -3.85 -27.18
C ASP A 430 2.96 -4.50 -26.76
N ALA A 431 2.44 -5.35 -27.62
CA ALA A 431 1.21 -6.11 -27.41
C ALA A 431 1.25 -7.01 -26.16
N TRP A 432 2.41 -7.59 -25.84
CA TRP A 432 2.57 -8.45 -24.66
C TRP A 432 2.49 -7.64 -23.37
N TYR A 433 3.09 -6.45 -23.37
CA TYR A 433 2.95 -5.52 -22.26
C TYR A 433 1.48 -5.12 -22.06
N LEU A 434 0.76 -4.76 -23.13
CA LEU A 434 -0.66 -4.38 -23.03
C LEU A 434 -1.52 -5.53 -22.50
N ARG A 435 -1.27 -6.77 -22.95
CA ARG A 435 -1.94 -7.95 -22.42
C ARG A 435 -1.67 -8.14 -20.93
N SER A 436 -0.43 -7.89 -20.48
CA SER A 436 -0.06 -7.99 -19.06
C SER A 436 -0.74 -6.96 -18.15
N LEU A 437 -1.27 -5.86 -18.71
CA LEU A 437 -2.08 -4.87 -17.97
C LEU A 437 -3.45 -5.44 -17.56
N GLY A 438 -3.88 -6.54 -18.18
CA GLY A 438 -5.13 -7.22 -17.89
C GLY A 438 -6.37 -6.60 -18.55
N PRO A 439 -7.57 -6.89 -18.02
CA PRO A 439 -8.86 -6.56 -18.68
C PRO A 439 -9.07 -5.07 -18.96
N GLY A 440 -8.44 -4.19 -18.18
CA GLY A 440 -8.51 -2.74 -18.39
C GLY A 440 -7.94 -2.27 -19.73
N ALA A 441 -7.12 -3.08 -20.40
CA ALA A 441 -6.55 -2.78 -21.71
C ALA A 441 -7.43 -3.18 -22.90
N PHE A 442 -8.50 -3.98 -22.69
CA PHE A 442 -9.34 -4.49 -23.79
C PHE A 442 -9.85 -3.38 -24.73
N PRO A 443 -10.40 -2.25 -24.25
CA PRO A 443 -10.90 -1.21 -25.15
C PRO A 443 -9.81 -0.58 -26.03
N ALA A 444 -8.56 -0.52 -25.55
CA ALA A 444 -7.45 0.00 -26.32
C ALA A 444 -6.98 -1.00 -27.38
N LEU A 445 -6.89 -2.29 -27.01
CA LEU A 445 -6.56 -3.36 -27.94
C LEU A 445 -7.59 -3.50 -29.06
N ASP A 446 -8.88 -3.36 -28.76
CA ASP A 446 -9.95 -3.42 -29.77
C ASP A 446 -9.81 -2.31 -30.81
N ARG A 447 -9.48 -1.08 -30.37
CA ARG A 447 -9.21 0.03 -31.28
C ARG A 447 -8.00 -0.25 -32.18
N PHE A 448 -6.96 -0.86 -31.62
CA PHE A 448 -5.76 -1.25 -32.35
C PHE A 448 -6.07 -2.31 -33.42
N PHE A 449 -6.81 -3.36 -33.09
CA PHE A 449 -7.24 -4.38 -34.04
C PHE A 449 -8.15 -3.80 -35.13
N ASP A 450 -9.13 -2.96 -34.77
CA ASP A 450 -10.03 -2.30 -35.72
C ASP A 450 -9.27 -1.42 -36.73
N HIS A 451 -8.16 -0.79 -36.32
CA HIS A 451 -7.31 -0.02 -37.21
C HIS A 451 -6.46 -0.93 -38.11
N GLN A 452 -5.82 -1.95 -37.53
CA GLN A 452 -4.92 -2.84 -38.24
C GLN A 452 -5.59 -3.79 -39.23
N ALA A 453 -6.85 -4.16 -38.97
CA ALA A 453 -7.67 -4.91 -39.92
C ALA A 453 -7.83 -4.17 -41.25
N LYS A 454 -7.67 -2.84 -41.27
CA LYS A 454 -7.75 -2.00 -42.49
C LYS A 454 -6.42 -1.91 -43.25
N THR A 455 -5.29 -2.27 -42.64
CA THR A 455 -3.92 -2.08 -43.17
C THR A 455 -3.19 -3.38 -43.54
N ALA A 456 -3.88 -4.52 -43.56
CA ALA A 456 -3.45 -5.79 -44.20
C ALA A 456 -2.32 -6.62 -43.54
N ALA A 457 -1.87 -6.31 -42.32
CA ALA A 457 -0.92 -7.14 -41.57
C ALA A 457 -1.62 -8.32 -40.83
N ALA A 458 -2.21 -9.25 -41.59
CA ALA A 458 -3.24 -10.18 -41.08
C ALA A 458 -2.73 -11.44 -40.34
N GLY A 459 -1.43 -11.72 -40.32
CA GLY A 459 -0.86 -12.99 -39.80
C GLY A 459 -0.61 -12.98 -38.29
N ALA A 460 0.35 -12.16 -37.83
CA ALA A 460 0.69 -12.04 -36.40
C ALA A 460 -0.46 -11.44 -35.57
N MET A 461 -1.35 -10.66 -36.21
CA MET A 461 -2.50 -10.05 -35.55
C MET A 461 -3.56 -11.09 -35.15
N ARG A 462 -3.76 -12.13 -35.97
CA ARG A 462 -4.77 -13.17 -35.71
C ARG A 462 -4.47 -14.00 -34.46
N GLU A 463 -3.19 -14.27 -34.18
CA GLU A 463 -2.80 -14.96 -32.95
C GLU A 463 -3.09 -14.09 -31.72
N LEU A 464 -2.76 -12.80 -31.80
CA LEU A 464 -3.02 -11.85 -30.71
C LEU A 464 -4.52 -11.61 -30.48
N GLU A 465 -5.31 -11.52 -31.54
CA GLU A 465 -6.78 -11.46 -31.48
C GLU A 465 -7.37 -12.71 -30.83
N GLY A 466 -6.87 -13.90 -31.18
CA GLY A 466 -7.28 -15.17 -30.55
C GLY A 466 -6.95 -15.22 -29.05
N LEU A 467 -5.76 -14.77 -28.67
CA LEU A 467 -5.37 -14.65 -27.25
C LEU A 467 -6.25 -13.64 -26.51
N ARG A 468 -6.58 -12.50 -27.13
CA ARG A 468 -7.49 -11.49 -26.56
C ARG A 468 -8.91 -12.03 -26.39
N ALA A 469 -9.41 -12.83 -27.33
CA ALA A 469 -10.72 -13.49 -27.20
C ALA A 469 -10.73 -14.50 -26.03
N SER A 470 -9.67 -15.32 -25.90
CA SER A 470 -9.51 -16.24 -24.77
C SER A 470 -9.44 -15.49 -23.43
N ASP A 471 -8.77 -14.34 -23.37
CA ASP A 471 -8.69 -13.52 -22.17
C ASP A 471 -10.06 -12.89 -21.80
N GLU A 472 -10.86 -12.50 -22.81
CA GLU A 472 -12.24 -12.04 -22.60
C GLU A 472 -13.12 -13.16 -22.02
N ASP A 473 -13.07 -14.36 -22.59
CA ASP A 473 -13.87 -15.50 -22.13
C ASP A 473 -13.53 -15.90 -20.69
N TRP A 474 -12.23 -15.96 -20.37
CA TRP A 474 -11.77 -16.17 -19.01
C TRP A 474 -12.30 -15.08 -18.07
N TYR A 475 -12.18 -13.81 -18.48
CA TYR A 475 -12.64 -12.67 -17.69
C TYR A 475 -14.17 -12.70 -17.45
N ARG A 476 -14.96 -12.99 -18.48
CA ARG A 476 -16.43 -13.16 -18.37
C ARG A 476 -16.78 -14.30 -17.43
N THR A 477 -16.07 -15.42 -17.50
CA THR A 477 -16.28 -16.57 -16.61
C THR A 477 -16.05 -16.19 -15.14
N VAL A 478 -14.99 -15.42 -14.85
CA VAL A 478 -14.73 -14.92 -13.49
C VAL A 478 -15.86 -13.98 -13.03
N GLN A 479 -16.34 -13.11 -13.92
CA GLN A 479 -17.39 -12.12 -13.62
C GLN A 479 -18.81 -12.70 -13.48
N GLN A 480 -19.05 -13.95 -13.90
CA GLN A 480 -20.30 -14.66 -13.57
C GLN A 480 -20.48 -14.85 -12.06
N ASN A 481 -19.38 -14.88 -11.32
CA ASN A 481 -19.43 -14.95 -9.87
C ASN A 481 -19.71 -13.57 -9.28
N TRP A 482 -20.85 -13.42 -8.61
CA TRP A 482 -21.25 -12.16 -7.98
C TRP A 482 -20.19 -11.58 -7.02
N ARG A 483 -19.31 -12.44 -6.48
CA ARG A 483 -18.22 -12.04 -5.57
C ARG A 483 -17.14 -11.22 -6.26
N ALA A 484 -16.92 -11.43 -7.56
CA ALA A 484 -15.94 -10.71 -8.37
C ALA A 484 -16.37 -9.29 -8.72
N TRP A 485 -17.64 -8.94 -8.48
CA TRP A 485 -18.20 -7.68 -8.95
C TRP A 485 -17.44 -6.47 -8.40
N SER A 486 -17.14 -5.52 -9.28
CA SER A 486 -16.73 -4.15 -8.94
C SER A 486 -17.38 -3.17 -9.90
N PHE A 487 -17.48 -1.89 -9.52
CA PHE A 487 -18.08 -0.88 -10.40
C PHE A 487 -17.25 -0.69 -11.69
N ARG A 488 -15.93 -0.83 -11.60
CA ARG A 488 -15.03 -0.80 -12.78
C ARG A 488 -15.30 -1.98 -13.71
N ASP A 489 -15.42 -3.18 -13.16
CA ASP A 489 -15.65 -4.38 -13.96
C ASP A 489 -17.02 -4.36 -14.64
N TRP A 490 -18.04 -3.85 -13.94
CA TRP A 490 -19.36 -3.64 -14.51
C TRP A 490 -19.36 -2.68 -15.70
N ARG A 491 -18.58 -1.58 -15.63
CA ARG A 491 -18.41 -0.65 -16.78
C ARG A 491 -17.71 -1.33 -17.95
N LEU A 492 -16.69 -2.15 -17.67
CA LEU A 492 -15.97 -2.90 -18.69
C LEU A 492 -16.85 -3.95 -19.36
N LEU A 493 -17.66 -4.70 -18.60
CA LEU A 493 -18.60 -5.68 -19.16
C LEU A 493 -19.62 -5.01 -20.08
N ARG A 494 -20.16 -3.85 -19.71
CA ARG A 494 -21.06 -3.08 -20.59
C ARG A 494 -20.41 -2.68 -21.92
N TYR A 495 -19.12 -2.31 -21.88
CA TYR A 495 -18.38 -2.03 -23.10
C TYR A 495 -18.27 -3.29 -23.98
N LEU A 496 -17.88 -4.42 -23.39
CA LEU A 496 -17.75 -5.69 -24.12
C LEU A 496 -19.10 -6.16 -24.69
N ASP A 497 -20.19 -6.00 -23.94
CA ASP A 497 -21.55 -6.34 -24.40
C ASP A 497 -21.98 -5.46 -25.59
N SER A 498 -21.57 -4.20 -25.63
CA SER A 498 -21.90 -3.29 -26.74
C SER A 498 -21.20 -3.62 -28.06
N LYS A 499 -20.04 -4.29 -28.00
CA LYS A 499 -19.28 -4.75 -29.16
C LYS A 499 -19.71 -6.15 -29.65
N GLY A 500 -20.50 -6.88 -28.85
CA GLY A 500 -20.86 -8.28 -29.08
C GLY A 500 -19.71 -9.22 -28.73
N SER A 501 -20.01 -10.50 -28.47
CA SER A 501 -18.97 -11.53 -28.31
C SER A 501 -18.25 -11.69 -29.66
N LEU A 502 -16.92 -11.64 -29.68
CA LEU A 502 -16.15 -12.13 -30.83
C LEU A 502 -16.45 -13.63 -30.97
N VAL A 503 -17.38 -13.97 -31.88
CA VAL A 503 -17.72 -15.35 -32.18
C VAL A 503 -16.49 -15.97 -32.85
N LEU A 504 -15.80 -16.88 -32.16
CA LEU A 504 -14.84 -17.77 -32.80
C LEU A 504 -15.59 -18.51 -33.92
N PRO A 505 -15.19 -18.41 -35.20
CA PRO A 505 -15.74 -19.29 -36.22
C PRO A 505 -15.45 -20.72 -35.75
N GLN A 506 -16.51 -21.53 -35.65
CA GLN A 506 -16.36 -22.92 -35.22
C GLN A 506 -15.26 -23.59 -36.05
N PRO A 507 -14.37 -24.41 -35.44
CA PRO A 507 -13.46 -25.21 -36.22
C PRO A 507 -14.30 -26.03 -37.18
N SER A 508 -14.08 -25.86 -38.49
CA SER A 508 -14.76 -26.62 -39.52
C SER A 508 -14.57 -28.09 -39.19
N GLN A 509 -15.66 -28.75 -38.77
CA GLN A 509 -15.66 -30.20 -38.61
C GLN A 509 -15.20 -30.78 -39.95
N PRO A 510 -14.15 -31.63 -39.99
CA PRO A 510 -13.81 -32.31 -41.22
C PRO A 510 -15.05 -33.10 -41.63
N SER A 511 -15.60 -32.73 -42.78
CA SER A 511 -16.67 -33.46 -43.44
C SER A 511 -16.22 -34.91 -43.57
N LEU A 512 -16.79 -35.79 -42.76
CA LEU A 512 -16.72 -37.22 -43.00
C LEU A 512 -17.34 -37.48 -44.38
N PRO A 513 -16.60 -37.99 -45.37
CA PRO A 513 -17.22 -38.45 -46.61
C PRO A 513 -18.16 -39.60 -46.26
N GLY A 514 -19.42 -39.44 -46.63
CA GLY A 514 -20.48 -40.40 -46.32
C GLY A 514 -20.33 -41.71 -47.08
N ARG A 515 -20.70 -42.78 -46.34
CA ARG A 515 -21.04 -44.14 -46.77
C ARG A 515 -19.94 -45.03 -47.37
#